data_AF-A0A4R1S258-F1
#
_entry.id   AF-A0A4R1S258-F1
#
_cell.length_a   1.000
_cell.length_b   1.000
_cell.length_c   1.000
_cell.angle_alpha   90.00
_cell.angle_beta   90.00
_cell.angle_gamma   90.00
#
_symmetry.space_group_name_H-M   'P 1'
#
loop_
_entity.id
_entity.type
_entity.pdbx_description
1 polymer ?
#
loop_
_entity_poly.entity_id
_entity_poly.type
_entity_poly.pdbx_seq_one_letter_code
_entity_poly.pdbx_strand_id
1 'polypeptide(L)'
;MLPGIPLPYYYPAFALMMVAITVIFVPREEYGRLFWVSLVWGYLGSLVFAYVCVERLRLFEWRYIEELKAFGHPHWLALSWLLAVMLFLQFLPTRKEIYVFPLYLLTFSVASGALDANFHQLGLLEYHHWHPFFRFLIALGWFYGAARHQWRLDRRPTRDRLEPL
;
A
#
# COMPACT_ATOMS: atom_id res chain seq x y z
N MET A 1 21.50 3.24 -2.23
CA MET A 1 21.71 1.81 -1.91
C MET A 1 22.16 1.71 -0.46
N LEU A 2 21.62 0.77 0.33
CA LEU A 2 22.21 0.43 1.62
C LEU A 2 23.43 -0.44 1.31
N PRO A 3 24.66 0.03 1.56
CA PRO A 3 25.86 -0.74 1.24
C PRO A 3 25.82 -2.08 2.01
N GLY A 4 25.98 -3.20 1.29
CA GLY A 4 26.13 -4.53 1.87
C GLY A 4 24.88 -5.41 1.95
N ILE A 5 23.69 -4.96 1.51
CA ILE A 5 22.49 -5.83 1.46
C ILE A 5 22.36 -6.46 0.06
N PRO A 6 22.34 -7.80 -0.07
CA PRO A 6 22.07 -8.45 -1.35
C PRO A 6 20.67 -8.11 -1.88
N LEU A 7 20.53 -7.93 -3.20
CA LEU A 7 19.29 -7.52 -3.85
C LEU A 7 18.04 -8.32 -3.44
N PRO A 8 18.08 -9.66 -3.29
CA PRO A 8 16.91 -10.44 -2.89
C PRO A 8 16.32 -10.05 -1.52
N TYR A 9 17.14 -9.51 -0.61
CA TYR A 9 16.71 -9.15 0.75
C TYR A 9 16.05 -7.77 0.83
N TYR A 10 16.01 -6.99 -0.25
CA TYR A 10 15.37 -5.68 -0.23
C TYR A 10 13.86 -5.75 0.04
N TYR A 11 13.15 -6.75 -0.53
CA TYR A 11 11.71 -6.91 -0.30
C TYR A 11 11.35 -7.22 1.17
N PRO A 12 11.95 -8.24 1.82
CA PRO A 12 11.70 -8.49 3.23
C PRO A 12 12.20 -7.35 4.12
N ALA A 13 13.36 -6.73 3.80
CA ALA A 13 13.83 -5.56 4.57
C ALA A 13 12.84 -4.40 4.50
N PHE A 14 12.27 -4.12 3.33
CA PHE A 14 11.22 -3.11 3.16
C PHE A 14 9.95 -3.46 3.95
N ALA A 15 9.52 -4.73 3.91
CA ALA A 15 8.36 -5.18 4.69
C ALA A 15 8.57 -5.06 6.20
N LEU A 16 9.75 -5.44 6.70
CA LEU A 16 10.11 -5.29 8.11
C LEU A 16 10.18 -3.83 8.54
N MET A 17 10.73 -2.96 7.68
CA MET A 17 10.72 -1.51 7.90
C MET A 17 9.27 -0.99 8.00
N MET A 18 8.39 -1.42 7.10
CA MET A 18 6.97 -1.06 7.16
C MET A 18 6.30 -1.56 8.44
N VAL A 19 6.61 -2.78 8.90
CA VAL A 19 6.12 -3.29 10.19
C VAL A 19 6.56 -2.38 11.32
N ALA A 20 7.85 -2.02 11.37
CA ALA A 20 8.38 -1.14 12.41
C ALA A 20 7.67 0.22 12.42
N ILE A 21 7.50 0.85 11.25
CA ILE A 21 6.78 2.13 11.12
C ILE A 21 5.33 1.98 11.58
N THR A 22 4.61 0.94 11.15
CA THR A 22 3.23 0.70 11.57
C THR A 22 3.13 0.49 13.08
N VAL A 23 4.01 -0.30 13.69
CA VAL A 23 4.02 -0.54 15.15
C VAL A 23 4.31 0.74 15.94
N ILE A 24 5.15 1.64 15.41
CA ILE A 24 5.46 2.91 16.06
C ILE A 24 4.28 3.89 15.98
N PHE A 25 3.61 3.96 14.84
CA PHE A 25 2.64 5.04 14.56
C PHE A 25 1.17 4.64 14.70
N VAL A 26 0.83 3.35 14.68
CA VAL A 26 -0.55 2.85 14.79
C VAL A 26 -0.80 2.35 16.21
N PRO A 27 -1.73 2.96 16.97
CA PRO A 27 -2.14 2.46 18.28
C PRO A 27 -2.72 1.04 18.17
N ARG A 28 -2.44 0.19 19.16
CA ARG A 28 -2.85 -1.23 19.14
C ARG A 28 -4.36 -1.41 19.05
N GLU A 29 -5.12 -0.48 19.61
CA GLU A 29 -6.58 -0.46 19.65
C GLU A 29 -7.17 -0.25 18.25
N GLU A 30 -6.44 0.43 17.37
CA GLU A 30 -6.90 0.77 16.03
C GLU A 30 -6.62 -0.31 14.98
N TYR A 31 -5.79 -1.30 15.30
CA TYR A 31 -5.45 -2.39 14.37
C TYR A 31 -6.71 -3.13 13.90
N GLY A 32 -7.60 -3.52 14.80
CA GLY A 32 -8.83 -4.25 14.44
C GLY A 32 -9.71 -3.46 13.46
N ARG A 33 -9.85 -2.15 13.68
CA ARG A 33 -10.64 -1.26 12.82
C ARG A 33 -9.99 -1.11 11.44
N LEU A 34 -8.68 -0.87 11.39
CA LEU A 34 -7.96 -0.57 10.15
C LEU A 34 -7.60 -1.83 9.34
N PHE A 35 -7.46 -2.97 9.99
CA PHE A 35 -6.94 -4.20 9.39
C PHE A 35 -7.76 -4.65 8.18
N TRP A 36 -9.10 -4.68 8.29
CA TRP A 36 -9.94 -5.19 7.20
C TRP A 36 -9.88 -4.33 5.94
N VAL A 37 -9.94 -3.00 6.10
CA VAL A 37 -9.83 -2.08 4.95
C VAL A 37 -8.43 -2.17 4.35
N SER A 38 -7.41 -2.29 5.19
CA SER A 38 -6.01 -2.44 4.77
C SER A 38 -5.71 -3.79 4.12
N LEU A 39 -6.40 -4.86 4.52
CA LEU A 39 -6.29 -6.18 3.91
C LEU A 39 -6.88 -6.15 2.49
N VAL A 40 -8.06 -5.55 2.33
CA VAL A 40 -8.74 -5.45 1.03
C VAL A 40 -7.99 -4.52 0.08
N TRP A 41 -7.73 -3.29 0.50
CA TRP A 41 -7.09 -2.30 -0.36
C TRP A 41 -5.57 -2.42 -0.40
N GLY A 42 -4.92 -2.96 0.62
CA GLY A 42 -3.47 -3.16 0.61
C GLY A 42 -3.11 -4.51 0.02
N TYR A 43 -3.27 -5.58 0.80
CA TYR A 43 -2.81 -6.91 0.40
C TYR A 43 -3.54 -7.45 -0.83
N LEU A 44 -4.86 -7.67 -0.75
CA LEU A 44 -5.64 -8.29 -1.82
C LEU A 44 -5.62 -7.43 -3.07
N GLY A 45 -5.81 -6.13 -2.92
CA GLY A 45 -5.73 -5.22 -4.04
C GLY A 45 -4.34 -5.23 -4.69
N SER A 46 -3.23 -5.29 -3.94
CA SER A 46 -1.91 -5.42 -4.55
C SER A 46 -1.74 -6.72 -5.35
N LEU A 47 -2.33 -7.83 -4.91
CA LEU A 47 -2.33 -9.09 -5.67
C LEU A 47 -3.15 -8.97 -6.95
N VAL A 48 -4.31 -8.31 -6.92
CA VAL A 48 -5.13 -8.04 -8.11
C VAL A 48 -4.37 -7.14 -9.08
N PHE A 49 -3.75 -6.07 -8.57
CA PHE A 49 -2.91 -5.16 -9.36
C PHE A 49 -1.76 -5.91 -10.03
N ALA A 50 -1.06 -6.76 -9.29
CA ALA A 50 0.00 -7.62 -9.81
C ALA A 50 -0.51 -8.55 -10.90
N TYR A 51 -1.60 -9.28 -10.66
CA TYR A 51 -2.18 -10.17 -11.65
C TYR A 51 -2.56 -9.44 -12.95
N VAL A 52 -3.16 -8.25 -12.85
CA VAL A 52 -3.54 -7.48 -14.05
C VAL A 52 -2.31 -6.90 -14.75
N CYS A 53 -1.42 -6.22 -14.04
CA CYS A 53 -0.34 -5.46 -14.66
C CYS A 53 0.87 -6.32 -15.04
N VAL A 54 1.21 -7.32 -14.24
CA VAL A 54 2.36 -8.21 -14.45
C VAL A 54 1.94 -9.40 -15.31
N GLU A 55 0.98 -10.21 -14.85
CA GLU A 55 0.64 -11.46 -15.54
C GLU A 55 -0.18 -11.23 -16.82
N ARG A 56 -1.23 -10.39 -16.75
CA ARG A 56 -2.16 -10.23 -17.89
C ARG A 56 -1.65 -9.25 -18.95
N LEU A 57 -1.13 -8.11 -18.53
CA LEU A 57 -0.72 -7.00 -19.42
C LEU A 57 0.79 -6.94 -19.66
N ARG A 58 1.61 -7.63 -18.86
CA ARG A 58 3.08 -7.67 -18.98
C ARG A 58 3.71 -6.27 -19.07
N LEU A 59 3.24 -5.35 -18.24
CA LEU A 59 3.69 -3.96 -18.26
C LEU A 59 5.09 -3.81 -17.65
N PHE A 60 5.39 -4.63 -16.64
CA PHE A 60 6.66 -4.69 -15.94
C PHE A 60 6.85 -6.08 -15.30
N GLU A 61 8.08 -6.40 -14.91
CA GLU A 61 8.45 -7.65 -14.27
C GLU A 61 9.23 -7.39 -12.97
N TRP A 62 8.97 -8.18 -11.93
CA TRP A 62 9.76 -8.16 -10.69
C TRP A 62 10.94 -9.13 -10.79
N ARG A 63 12.14 -8.64 -10.46
CA ARG A 63 13.38 -9.44 -10.44
C ARG A 63 13.71 -9.90 -9.02
N TYR A 64 14.50 -10.97 -8.91
CA TYR A 64 15.02 -11.52 -7.64
C TYR A 64 13.94 -11.97 -6.63
N ILE A 65 12.85 -12.58 -7.12
CA ILE A 65 11.68 -13.01 -6.32
C ILE A 65 11.68 -14.51 -5.96
N GLU A 66 12.86 -15.13 -5.88
CA GLU A 66 13.06 -16.59 -6.03
C GLU A 66 12.33 -17.47 -5.01
N GLU A 67 12.02 -16.97 -3.80
CA GLU A 67 11.52 -17.82 -2.72
C GLU A 67 10.03 -17.63 -2.36
N LEU A 68 9.40 -16.47 -2.67
CA LEU A 68 8.04 -16.14 -2.20
C LEU A 68 7.24 -15.30 -3.21
N LYS A 69 6.85 -15.91 -4.35
CA LYS A 69 6.05 -15.25 -5.40
C LYS A 69 4.57 -15.68 -5.40
N ALA A 70 3.66 -14.72 -5.60
CA ALA A 70 2.29 -14.96 -6.05
C ALA A 70 2.02 -14.09 -7.28
N PHE A 71 1.56 -14.68 -8.38
CA PHE A 71 1.23 -13.96 -9.62
C PHE A 71 2.36 -13.02 -10.10
N GLY A 72 3.61 -13.50 -10.06
CA GLY A 72 4.79 -12.72 -10.47
C GLY A 72 5.15 -11.58 -9.53
N HIS A 73 4.54 -11.48 -8.35
CA HIS A 73 4.75 -10.41 -7.37
C HIS A 73 5.29 -10.95 -6.04
N PRO A 74 6.26 -10.27 -5.41
CA PRO A 74 6.78 -10.68 -4.11
C PRO A 74 5.72 -10.56 -3.01
N HIS A 75 5.47 -11.62 -2.24
CA HIS A 75 4.50 -11.59 -1.13
C HIS A 75 4.86 -10.54 -0.07
N TRP A 76 6.15 -10.38 0.22
CA TRP A 76 6.66 -9.34 1.12
C TRP A 76 6.20 -7.95 0.73
N LEU A 77 6.16 -7.67 -0.57
CA LEU A 77 5.69 -6.39 -1.07
C LEU A 77 4.17 -6.24 -0.90
N ALA A 78 3.39 -7.32 -1.10
CA ALA A 78 1.96 -7.30 -0.86
C ALA A 78 1.62 -7.05 0.63
N LEU A 79 2.38 -7.66 1.54
CA LEU A 79 2.28 -7.39 2.99
C LEU A 79 2.66 -5.94 3.32
N SER A 80 3.68 -5.40 2.66
CA SER A 80 4.08 -3.99 2.82
C SER A 80 2.95 -3.04 2.40
N TRP A 81 2.18 -3.37 1.35
CA TRP A 81 1.03 -2.57 0.92
C TRP A 81 -0.13 -2.61 1.92
N LEU A 82 -0.36 -3.72 2.62
CA LEU A 82 -1.29 -3.76 3.75
C LEU A 82 -0.90 -2.72 4.80
N LEU A 83 0.36 -2.71 5.21
CA LEU A 83 0.87 -1.82 6.24
C LEU A 83 0.87 -0.35 5.78
N ALA A 84 1.20 -0.10 4.52
CA ALA A 84 1.15 1.23 3.92
C ALA A 84 -0.28 1.80 3.90
N VAL A 85 -1.28 0.98 3.53
CA VAL A 85 -2.69 1.40 3.57
C VAL A 85 -3.14 1.61 5.01
N MET A 86 -2.71 0.78 5.96
CA MET A 86 -3.02 0.97 7.38
C MET A 86 -2.51 2.31 7.90
N LEU A 87 -1.25 2.65 7.59
CA LEU A 87 -0.65 3.95 7.93
C LEU A 87 -1.40 5.11 7.25
N PHE A 88 -1.73 4.96 5.97
CA PHE A 88 -2.51 5.96 5.23
C PHE A 88 -3.87 6.23 5.90
N LEU A 89 -4.57 5.18 6.34
CA LEU A 89 -5.87 5.31 7.01
C LEU A 89 -5.73 5.87 8.43
N GLN A 90 -4.67 5.51 9.15
CA GLN A 90 -4.40 6.03 10.50
C GLN A 90 -4.21 7.55 10.48
N PHE A 91 -3.51 8.08 9.48
CA PHE A 91 -3.26 9.52 9.33
C PHE A 91 -4.27 10.21 8.41
N LEU A 92 -5.40 9.57 8.12
CA LEU A 92 -6.43 10.14 7.26
C LEU A 92 -6.95 11.45 7.88
N PRO A 93 -6.89 12.59 7.17
CA PRO A 93 -7.22 13.87 7.75
C PRO A 93 -8.72 13.98 8.07
N THR A 94 -9.02 14.44 9.29
CA THR A 94 -10.38 14.76 9.76
C THR A 94 -10.74 16.24 9.59
N ARG A 95 -9.74 17.05 9.22
CA ARG A 95 -9.84 18.48 8.95
C ARG A 95 -10.81 18.78 7.81
N LYS A 96 -11.56 19.87 7.92
CA LYS A 96 -12.64 20.25 6.98
C LYS A 96 -12.13 21.11 5.81
N GLU A 97 -10.89 21.57 5.89
CA GLU A 97 -10.23 22.37 4.88
C GLU A 97 -10.11 21.59 3.56
N ILE A 98 -10.68 22.15 2.50
CA ILE A 98 -10.83 21.50 1.19
C ILE A 98 -9.50 21.04 0.55
N TYR A 99 -8.38 21.67 0.92
CA TYR A 99 -7.07 21.39 0.34
C TYR A 99 -6.30 20.29 1.09
N VAL A 100 -6.65 19.98 2.34
CA VAL A 100 -5.88 19.06 3.18
C VAL A 100 -5.95 17.64 2.65
N PHE A 101 -7.15 17.16 2.32
CA PHE A 101 -7.31 15.80 1.80
C PHE A 101 -6.67 15.60 0.42
N PRO A 102 -6.85 16.49 -0.58
CA PRO A 102 -6.12 16.39 -1.85
C PRO A 102 -4.60 16.39 -1.71
N LEU A 103 -4.02 17.27 -0.86
CA LEU A 103 -2.57 17.29 -0.64
C LEU A 103 -2.07 16.01 0.04
N TYR A 104 -2.82 15.52 1.03
CA TYR A 104 -2.51 14.26 1.69
C TYR A 104 -2.52 13.09 0.69
N LEU A 105 -3.57 13.01 -0.13
CA LEU A 105 -3.70 12.00 -1.17
C LEU A 105 -2.54 12.08 -2.18
N LEU A 106 -2.24 13.28 -2.68
CA LEU A 106 -1.12 13.51 -3.60
C LEU A 106 0.21 13.08 -3.01
N THR A 107 0.45 13.35 -1.73
CA THR A 107 1.70 12.97 -1.05
C THR A 107 1.91 11.46 -1.09
N PHE A 108 0.87 10.68 -0.75
CA PHE A 108 0.95 9.21 -0.78
C PHE A 108 1.04 8.66 -2.22
N SER A 109 0.36 9.29 -3.18
CA SER A 109 0.44 8.89 -4.59
C SER A 109 1.82 9.17 -5.18
N VAL A 110 2.42 10.32 -4.87
CA VAL A 110 3.79 10.67 -5.29
C VAL A 110 4.79 9.72 -4.62
N ALA A 111 4.65 9.44 -3.32
CA ALA A 111 5.50 8.48 -2.63
C ALA A 111 5.42 7.08 -3.27
N SER A 112 4.22 6.63 -3.68
CA SER A 112 4.02 5.37 -4.40
C SER A 112 4.74 5.34 -5.76
N GLY A 113 4.61 6.39 -6.56
CA GLY A 113 5.34 6.51 -7.84
C GLY A 113 6.85 6.61 -7.66
N ALA A 114 7.30 7.31 -6.61
CA ALA A 114 8.73 7.40 -6.28
C ALA A 114 9.30 6.05 -5.83
N LEU A 115 8.57 5.27 -5.02
CA LEU A 115 8.98 3.92 -4.62
C LEU A 115 9.12 3.00 -5.84
N ASP A 116 8.18 3.06 -6.78
CA ASP A 116 8.22 2.31 -8.05
C ASP A 116 9.46 2.66 -8.87
N ALA A 117 9.74 3.96 -9.05
CA ALA A 117 10.94 4.42 -9.73
C ALA A 117 12.24 3.99 -9.02
N ASN A 118 12.26 3.98 -7.68
CA ASN A 118 13.41 3.50 -6.90
C ASN A 118 13.62 1.99 -7.11
N PHE A 119 12.57 1.18 -7.10
CA PHE A 119 12.71 -0.25 -7.39
C PHE A 119 13.23 -0.50 -8.80
N HIS A 120 12.83 0.33 -9.77
CA HIS A 120 13.39 0.25 -11.12
C HIS A 120 14.87 0.60 -11.17
N GLN A 121 15.27 1.70 -10.53
CA GLN A 121 16.68 2.11 -10.45
C GLN A 121 17.57 1.08 -9.74
N LEU A 122 17.01 0.32 -8.80
CA LEU A 122 17.71 -0.76 -8.10
C LEU A 122 17.77 -2.07 -8.89
N GLY A 123 17.13 -2.14 -10.08
CA GLY A 123 17.04 -3.36 -10.87
C GLY A 123 16.10 -4.42 -10.28
N LEU A 124 15.28 -4.05 -9.29
CA LEU A 124 14.25 -4.92 -8.70
C LEU A 124 12.99 -4.97 -9.57
N LEU A 125 12.77 -3.94 -10.37
CA LEU A 125 11.61 -3.78 -11.24
C LEU A 125 12.07 -3.45 -12.66
N GLU A 126 11.66 -4.24 -13.64
CA GLU A 126 12.00 -3.99 -15.05
C GLU A 126 10.77 -3.50 -15.80
N TYR A 127 10.87 -2.34 -16.46
CA TYR A 127 9.77 -1.77 -17.23
C TYR A 127 9.78 -2.26 -18.67
N HIS A 128 8.62 -2.66 -19.18
CA HIS A 128 8.42 -2.95 -20.60
C HIS A 128 7.60 -1.84 -21.26
N HIS A 129 6.38 -1.62 -20.77
CA HIS A 129 5.45 -0.58 -21.23
C HIS A 129 4.88 0.21 -20.05
N TRP A 130 5.68 0.32 -18.98
CA TRP A 130 5.30 0.96 -17.74
C TRP A 130 6.04 2.27 -17.54
N HIS A 131 5.40 3.19 -16.81
CA HIS A 131 6.01 4.45 -16.42
C HIS A 131 5.57 4.79 -14.99
N PRO A 132 6.45 5.36 -14.15
CA PRO A 132 6.11 5.77 -12.77
C PRO A 132 4.89 6.69 -12.68
N PHE A 133 4.62 7.45 -13.75
CA PHE A 133 3.42 8.28 -13.83
C PHE A 133 2.11 7.48 -13.79
N PHE A 134 2.06 6.30 -14.44
CA PHE A 134 0.89 5.43 -14.36
C PHE A 134 0.71 4.87 -12.94
N ARG A 135 1.83 4.53 -12.27
CA ARG A 135 1.81 4.14 -10.86
C ARG A 135 1.20 5.23 -9.99
N PHE A 136 1.60 6.49 -10.19
CA PHE A 136 1.03 7.65 -9.51
C PHE A 136 -0.48 7.76 -9.72
N LEU A 137 -0.96 7.69 -10.97
CA LEU A 137 -2.40 7.80 -11.29
C LEU A 137 -3.22 6.68 -10.64
N ILE A 138 -2.71 5.45 -10.69
CA ILE A 138 -3.36 4.30 -10.05
C ILE A 138 -3.38 4.49 -8.53
N ALA A 139 -2.26 4.89 -7.94
CA ALA A 139 -2.18 5.16 -6.51
C ALA A 139 -3.15 6.26 -6.06
N LEU A 140 -3.38 7.29 -6.89
CA LEU A 140 -4.35 8.34 -6.62
C LEU A 140 -5.77 7.78 -6.49
N GLY A 141 -6.21 7.00 -7.48
CA GLY A 141 -7.51 6.32 -7.43
C GLY A 141 -7.60 5.32 -6.27
N TRP A 142 -6.50 4.63 -6.00
CA TRP A 142 -6.39 3.60 -4.98
C TRP A 142 -6.58 4.13 -3.56
N PHE A 143 -5.78 5.12 -3.17
CA PHE A 143 -5.85 5.73 -1.85
C PHE A 143 -7.15 6.52 -1.67
N TYR A 144 -7.67 7.14 -2.73
CA TYR A 144 -9.00 7.75 -2.70
C TYR A 144 -10.09 6.72 -2.42
N GLY A 145 -10.04 5.56 -3.08
CA GLY A 145 -10.96 4.45 -2.87
C GLY A 145 -10.89 3.90 -1.44
N ALA A 146 -9.69 3.69 -0.92
CA ALA A 146 -9.45 3.24 0.46
C ALA A 146 -10.02 4.25 1.48
N ALA A 147 -9.71 5.54 1.33
CA ALA A 147 -10.25 6.59 2.19
C ALA A 147 -11.79 6.63 2.15
N ARG A 148 -12.37 6.52 0.95
CA ARG A 148 -13.82 6.52 0.78
C ARG A 148 -14.47 5.31 1.42
N HIS A 149 -13.83 4.13 1.36
CA HIS A 149 -14.30 2.93 2.03
C HIS A 149 -14.30 3.12 3.55
N GLN A 150 -13.19 3.61 4.11
CA GLN A 150 -13.07 3.87 5.56
C GLN A 150 -14.15 4.85 6.05
N TRP A 151 -14.31 6.00 5.40
CA TRP A 151 -15.34 6.97 5.77
C TRP A 151 -16.77 6.42 5.71
N ARG A 152 -17.05 5.43 4.86
CA ARG A 152 -18.37 4.77 4.83
C ARG A 152 -18.57 3.85 6.03
N LEU A 153 -17.52 3.20 6.51
CA LEU A 153 -17.58 2.36 7.70
C LEU A 153 -17.73 3.21 8.96
N ASP A 154 -16.96 4.30 9.08
CA ASP A 154 -17.02 5.19 10.25
C ASP A 154 -18.37 5.93 10.39
N ARG A 155 -19.11 6.08 9.28
CA ARG A 155 -20.47 6.67 9.29
C ARG A 155 -21.56 5.70 9.72
N ARG A 156 -21.30 4.39 9.77
CA ARG A 156 -22.31 3.43 10.23
C ARG A 156 -22.40 3.56 11.75
N PRO A 157 -23.59 3.79 12.33
CA PRO A 157 -23.73 3.76 13.78
C PRO A 157 -23.29 2.37 14.25
N THR A 158 -22.23 2.31 15.05
CA THR A 158 -21.72 1.07 15.61
C THR A 158 -22.85 0.41 16.38
N ARG A 159 -23.37 -0.70 15.83
CA ARG A 159 -24.51 -1.44 16.39
C ARG A 159 -24.22 -1.95 17.82
N ASP A 160 -22.95 -1.95 18.22
CA ASP A 160 -22.44 -2.34 19.54
C ASP A 160 -22.62 -1.28 20.64
N ARG A 161 -23.20 -0.10 20.36
CA ARG A 161 -23.71 0.79 21.43
C ARG A 161 -25.15 0.48 21.85
N LEU A 162 -25.74 -0.58 21.31
CA LEU A 162 -27.01 -1.15 21.76
C LEU A 162 -26.70 -2.37 22.62
N GLU A 163 -26.05 -2.18 23.76
CA GLU A 163 -26.05 -3.23 24.78
C GLU A 163 -27.44 -3.33 25.44
N PRO A 164 -27.83 -4.55 25.86
CA PRO A 164 -29.19 -4.91 26.23
C PRO A 164 -29.60 -4.20 27.53
N LEU A 165 -30.84 -3.71 27.54
CA LEU A 165 -31.55 -3.30 28.75
C LEU A 165 -31.64 -4.45 29.76
#